data_AF-R8BFY0-F1
#
_entry.id   AF-R8BFY0-F1
#
_cell.length_a   1.000
_cell.length_b   1.000
_cell.length_c   1.000
_cell.angle_alpha   90.00
_cell.angle_beta   90.00
_cell.angle_gamma   90.00
#
_symmetry.space_group_name_H-M   'P 1'
#
loop_
_entity.id
_entity.type
_entity.pdbx_description
1 polymer ?
#
loop_
_entity_poly.entity_id
_entity_poly.type
_entity_poly.pdbx_seq_one_letter_code
_entity_poly.pdbx_strand_id
1 'polypeptide(L)'
;MDPRAVRGATSAALAAIGQTGHSITDFVRDVPFARTNLDPLTYELSDLRTLLERLQDGVVIPPPLQASTLSLVGGCGLVLARIDSVLADCGDGPLRSGRWVTKAKDEIRGLKVGLQSSRRALRLALEVANLSAANEFMADPNAIGIGATDIKQDASELLIRIHQLRARIPGPERDYRGFNFGLLKSLDGMVSFVESVWGDAITGRLERSPVDHE
;
A
#
# COMPACT_ATOMS: atom_id res chain seq x y z
N MET A 1 -4.10 -16.95 7.30
CA MET A 1 -2.87 -16.23 7.69
C MET A 1 -3.06 -15.69 9.10
N ASP A 2 -2.00 -15.38 9.85
CA ASP A 2 -2.11 -14.92 11.25
C ASP A 2 -2.15 -13.38 11.33
N PRO A 3 -3.18 -12.76 11.95
CA PRO A 3 -3.25 -11.31 12.20
C PRO A 3 -2.01 -10.74 12.94
N ARG A 4 -1.29 -11.56 13.70
CA ARG A 4 -0.04 -11.17 14.36
C ARG A 4 1.09 -10.93 13.36
N ALA A 5 1.10 -11.63 12.23
CA ALA A 5 2.11 -11.44 11.19
C ALA A 5 2.01 -10.05 10.55
N VAL A 6 0.79 -9.58 10.28
CA VAL A 6 0.55 -8.21 9.76
C VAL A 6 1.04 -7.18 10.76
N ARG A 7 0.69 -7.31 12.05
CA ARG A 7 1.16 -6.39 13.11
C ARG A 7 2.68 -6.40 13.27
N GLY A 8 3.31 -7.57 13.22
CA GLY A 8 4.76 -7.70 13.27
C GLY A 8 5.43 -6.99 12.09
N ALA A 9 4.94 -7.23 10.87
CA ALA A 9 5.43 -6.55 9.67
C ALA A 9 5.22 -5.03 9.73
N THR A 10 4.08 -4.57 10.22
CA THR A 10 3.79 -3.14 10.42
C THR A 10 4.77 -2.51 11.41
N SER A 11 5.03 -3.18 12.53
CA SER A 11 5.99 -2.69 13.54
C SER A 11 7.42 -2.61 12.98
N ALA A 12 7.84 -3.63 12.21
CA ALA A 12 9.13 -3.62 11.53
C ALA A 12 9.22 -2.49 10.49
N ALA A 13 8.16 -2.24 9.72
CA ALA A 13 8.12 -1.16 8.75
C ALA A 13 8.15 0.23 9.42
N LEU A 14 7.48 0.42 10.56
CA LEU A 14 7.56 1.65 11.35
C LEU A 14 8.98 1.93 11.87
N ALA A 15 9.67 0.90 12.35
CA ALA A 15 11.09 1.01 12.74
C ALA A 15 11.97 1.37 11.53
N ALA A 16 11.74 0.74 10.38
CA ALA A 16 12.45 1.05 9.14
C ALA A 16 12.23 2.51 8.71
N ILE A 17 11.02 3.05 8.81
CA ILE A 17 10.75 4.48 8.53
C ILE A 17 11.61 5.39 9.41
N GLY A 18 11.69 5.08 10.71
CA GLY A 18 12.50 5.85 11.65
C GLY A 18 14.00 5.83 11.28
N GLN A 19 14.50 4.65 10.92
CA GLN A 19 15.88 4.48 10.46
C GLN A 19 16.14 5.25 9.17
N THR A 20 15.28 5.09 8.15
CA THR A 20 15.43 5.79 6.87
C THR A 20 15.35 7.31 7.04
N GLY A 21 14.49 7.81 7.93
CA GLY A 21 14.43 9.24 8.26
C GLY A 21 15.74 9.77 8.85
N HIS A 22 16.40 8.99 9.72
CA HIS A 22 17.75 9.31 10.22
C HIS A 22 18.77 9.32 9.09
N SER A 23 18.83 8.26 8.27
CA SER A 23 19.75 8.17 7.14
C SER A 23 19.62 9.36 6.19
N ILE A 24 18.39 9.78 5.88
CA ILE A 24 18.12 10.97 5.05
C ILE A 24 18.65 12.24 5.71
N THR A 25 18.37 12.42 7.00
CA THR A 25 18.78 13.62 7.75
C THR A 25 20.29 13.76 7.81
N ASP A 26 20.99 12.67 8.15
CA ASP A 26 22.45 12.64 8.16
C ASP A 26 23.03 12.86 6.75
N PHE A 27 22.45 12.22 5.73
CA PHE A 27 22.90 12.40 4.36
C PHE A 27 22.79 13.85 3.88
N VAL A 28 21.68 14.53 4.19
CA VAL A 28 21.45 15.93 3.81
C VAL A 28 22.40 16.88 4.55
N ARG A 29 22.84 16.55 5.77
CA ARG A 29 23.87 17.34 6.48
C ARG A 29 25.18 17.36 5.69
N ASP A 30 25.57 16.21 5.14
CA ASP A 30 26.84 16.05 4.43
C ASP A 30 26.74 16.43 2.94
N VAL A 31 25.54 16.33 2.35
CA VAL A 31 25.26 16.64 0.94
C VAL A 31 24.04 17.58 0.85
N PRO A 32 24.16 18.88 1.21
CA PRO A 32 23.02 19.78 1.39
C PRO A 32 22.11 19.93 0.17
N PHE A 33 22.67 19.90 -1.04
CA PHE A 33 21.88 20.06 -2.26
C PHE A 33 20.98 18.85 -2.57
N ALA A 34 21.27 17.67 -1.99
CA ALA A 34 20.42 16.48 -2.09
C ALA A 34 19.05 16.68 -1.41
N ARG A 35 18.93 17.66 -0.51
CA ARG A 35 17.69 18.02 0.19
C ARG A 35 16.50 18.17 -0.76
N THR A 36 16.70 18.83 -1.91
CA THR A 36 15.65 19.05 -2.92
C THR A 36 15.03 17.75 -3.45
N ASN A 37 15.77 16.64 -3.40
CA ASN A 37 15.29 15.32 -3.84
C ASN A 37 14.79 14.47 -2.67
N LEU A 38 15.34 14.67 -1.47
CA LEU A 38 15.04 13.87 -0.28
C LEU A 38 13.89 14.42 0.57
N ASP A 39 13.62 15.73 0.59
CA ASP A 39 12.48 16.29 1.32
C ASP A 39 11.14 15.67 0.88
N PRO A 40 10.84 15.50 -0.43
CA PRO A 40 9.64 14.80 -0.87
C PRO A 40 9.55 13.35 -0.36
N LEU A 41 10.68 12.70 -0.11
CA LEU A 41 10.71 11.35 0.45
C LEU A 41 10.37 11.39 1.94
N THR A 42 10.85 12.37 2.70
CA THR A 42 10.50 12.57 4.12
C THR A 42 8.99 12.78 4.33
N TYR A 43 8.33 13.54 3.45
CA TYR A 43 6.87 13.67 3.48
C TYR A 43 6.18 12.32 3.20
N GLU A 44 6.68 11.57 2.21
CA GLU A 44 6.15 10.24 1.89
C GLU A 44 6.33 9.24 3.04
N LEU A 45 7.44 9.31 3.77
CA LEU A 45 7.67 8.52 4.99
C LEU A 45 6.64 8.85 6.09
N SER A 46 6.31 10.12 6.24
CA SER A 46 5.32 10.59 7.23
C SER A 46 3.90 10.12 6.89
N ASP A 47 3.52 10.21 5.62
CA ASP A 47 2.25 9.69 5.10
C ASP A 47 2.15 8.17 5.31
N LEU A 48 3.23 7.43 5.01
CA LEU A 48 3.27 5.98 5.19
C LEU A 48 3.20 5.60 6.68
N ARG A 49 3.93 6.32 7.54
CA ARG A 49 3.89 6.12 8.99
C ARG A 49 2.46 6.20 9.53
N THR A 50 1.74 7.25 9.16
CA THR A 50 0.34 7.45 9.58
C THR A 50 -0.55 6.26 9.18
N LEU A 51 -0.37 5.71 7.99
CA LEU A 51 -1.12 4.54 7.53
C LEU A 51 -0.75 3.26 8.28
N LEU A 52 0.53 3.09 8.60
CA LEU A 52 1.01 1.93 9.36
C LEU A 52 0.58 1.99 10.83
N GLU A 53 0.57 3.18 11.45
CA GLU A 53 0.04 3.37 12.81
C GLU A 53 -1.44 2.96 12.86
N ARG A 54 -2.25 3.37 11.87
CA ARG A 54 -3.66 2.91 11.76
C ARG A 54 -3.79 1.38 11.64
N LEU A 55 -2.88 0.71 10.93
CA LEU A 55 -2.86 -0.76 10.87
C LEU A 55 -2.49 -1.39 12.22
N GLN A 56 -1.64 -0.73 12.99
CA GLN A 56 -1.23 -1.18 14.32
C GLN A 56 -2.36 -0.99 15.35
N ASP A 57 -3.11 0.11 15.23
CA ASP A 57 -4.21 0.49 16.13
C ASP A 57 -5.48 -0.37 16.01
N GLY A 58 -5.46 -1.39 15.13
CA GLY A 58 -6.44 -2.47 15.20
C GLY A 58 -7.47 -2.51 14.08
N VAL A 59 -7.17 -1.99 12.89
CA VAL A 59 -7.98 -2.31 11.70
C VAL A 59 -8.04 -3.83 11.55
N VAL A 60 -9.26 -4.38 11.57
CA VAL A 60 -9.49 -5.80 11.34
C VAL A 60 -9.36 -6.07 9.84
N ILE A 61 -8.28 -6.73 9.45
CA ILE A 61 -8.06 -7.13 8.06
C ILE A 61 -8.72 -8.49 7.82
N PRO A 62 -9.72 -8.58 6.91
CA PRO A 62 -10.37 -9.84 6.56
C PRO A 62 -9.33 -10.90 6.14
N PRO A 63 -9.50 -12.18 6.53
CA PRO A 63 -8.54 -13.24 6.22
C PRO A 63 -8.11 -13.31 4.75
N PRO A 64 -8.99 -13.10 3.75
CA PRO A 64 -8.59 -13.10 2.34
C PRO A 64 -7.64 -11.95 1.96
N LEU A 65 -7.71 -10.81 2.65
CA LEU A 65 -6.87 -9.63 2.38
C LEU A 65 -5.54 -9.65 3.12
N GLN A 66 -5.40 -10.43 4.19
CA GLN A 66 -4.20 -10.45 5.03
C GLN A 66 -2.91 -10.72 4.23
N ALA A 67 -2.99 -11.59 3.22
CA ALA A 67 -1.86 -11.89 2.33
C ALA A 67 -1.40 -10.67 1.53
N SER A 68 -2.36 -9.98 0.91
CA SER A 68 -2.10 -8.75 0.15
C SER A 68 -1.57 -7.66 1.07
N THR A 69 -2.20 -7.43 2.23
CA THR A 69 -1.73 -6.43 3.20
C THR A 69 -0.32 -6.73 3.70
N LEU A 70 -0.03 -7.98 4.06
CA LEU A 70 1.31 -8.38 4.51
C LEU A 70 2.36 -8.16 3.41
N SER A 71 2.06 -8.54 2.17
CA SER A 71 2.97 -8.34 1.04
C SER A 71 3.21 -6.86 0.75
N LEU A 72 2.19 -6.00 0.89
CA LEU A 72 2.33 -4.56 0.71
C LEU A 72 3.23 -3.94 1.78
N VAL A 73 3.01 -4.29 3.05
CA VAL A 73 3.84 -3.80 4.18
C VAL A 73 5.28 -4.30 4.04
N GLY A 74 5.48 -5.58 3.71
CA GLY A 74 6.80 -6.14 3.44
C GLY A 74 7.49 -5.44 2.26
N GLY A 75 6.75 -5.14 1.19
CA GLY A 75 7.24 -4.37 0.05
C GLY A 75 7.74 -2.99 0.44
N CYS A 76 6.99 -2.26 1.28
CA CYS A 76 7.44 -0.97 1.84
C CYS A 76 8.78 -1.14 2.59
N GLY A 77 8.90 -2.14 3.45
CA GLY A 77 10.14 -2.42 4.18
C GLY A 77 11.34 -2.66 3.27
N LEU A 78 11.16 -3.42 2.18
CA LEU A 78 12.22 -3.65 1.19
C LEU A 78 12.67 -2.37 0.48
N VAL A 79 11.72 -1.50 0.12
CA VAL A 79 12.03 -0.21 -0.52
C VAL A 79 12.79 0.71 0.44
N LEU A 80 12.38 0.77 1.71
CA LEU A 80 13.06 1.55 2.75
C LEU A 80 14.49 1.06 2.98
N ALA A 81 14.68 -0.25 3.15
CA ALA A 81 16.01 -0.84 3.27
C ALA A 81 16.90 -0.55 2.05
N ARG A 82 16.30 -0.51 0.85
CA ARG A 82 17.04 -0.15 -0.37
C ARG A 82 17.42 1.32 -0.41
N ILE A 83 16.55 2.23 0.04
CA ILE A 83 16.87 3.65 0.21
C ILE A 83 18.09 3.80 1.12
N ASP A 84 18.07 3.15 2.28
CA ASP A 84 19.19 3.17 3.24
C ASP A 84 20.49 2.67 2.61
N SER A 85 20.43 1.54 1.90
CA SER A 85 21.57 0.99 1.16
C SER A 85 22.10 1.95 0.11
N VAL A 86 21.24 2.62 -0.66
CA VAL A 86 21.66 3.56 -1.72
C VAL A 86 22.35 4.80 -1.12
N LEU A 87 21.85 5.31 0.01
CA LEU A 87 22.49 6.42 0.71
C LEU A 87 23.85 5.99 1.31
N ALA A 88 23.94 4.77 1.84
CA ALA A 88 25.17 4.21 2.37
C ALA A 88 26.22 3.94 1.27
N ASP A 89 25.79 3.46 0.09
CA ASP A 89 26.65 3.20 -1.08
C ASP A 89 27.32 4.49 -1.62
N CYS A 90 26.75 5.65 -1.31
CA CYS A 90 27.42 6.93 -1.58
C CYS A 90 28.67 7.12 -0.71
N GLY A 91 28.91 6.32 0.33
CA GLY A 91 30.11 6.34 1.18
C GLY A 91 30.45 7.71 1.77
N ASP A 92 31.56 7.82 2.47
CA ASP A 92 31.94 9.08 3.12
C ASP A 92 32.96 9.88 2.29
N GLY A 93 33.22 11.11 2.76
CA GLY A 93 34.28 11.97 2.25
C GLY A 93 33.95 12.71 0.94
N PRO A 94 34.97 13.31 0.29
CA PRO A 94 34.80 14.29 -0.79
C PRO A 94 34.04 13.78 -2.03
N LEU A 95 34.06 12.47 -2.27
CA LEU A 95 33.43 11.85 -3.44
C LEU A 95 31.93 11.55 -3.25
N ARG A 96 31.40 11.70 -2.03
CA ARG A 96 30.00 11.39 -1.70
C ARG A 96 29.01 12.17 -2.58
N SER A 97 29.22 13.48 -2.70
CA SER A 97 28.42 14.36 -3.57
C SER A 97 28.46 13.95 -5.04
N GLY A 98 29.61 13.45 -5.53
CA GLY A 98 29.75 12.95 -6.88
C GLY A 98 28.90 11.69 -7.12
N ARG A 99 29.02 10.69 -6.23
CA ARG A 99 28.23 9.44 -6.30
C ARG A 99 26.73 9.68 -6.18
N TRP A 100 26.33 10.69 -5.41
CA TRP A 100 24.95 11.14 -5.35
C TRP A 100 24.43 11.58 -6.72
N VAL A 101 25.15 12.50 -7.38
CA VAL A 101 24.74 13.11 -8.65
C VAL A 101 24.70 12.08 -9.78
N THR A 102 25.68 11.18 -9.84
CA THR A 102 25.85 10.28 -10.98
C THR A 102 24.97 9.02 -10.93
N LYS A 103 24.53 8.59 -9.74
CA LYS A 103 23.81 7.32 -9.58
C LYS A 103 22.67 7.39 -8.57
N ALA A 104 22.98 7.70 -7.31
CA ALA A 104 22.04 7.48 -6.21
C ALA A 104 20.75 8.31 -6.35
N LYS A 105 20.85 9.55 -6.85
CA LYS A 105 19.69 10.42 -7.06
C LYS A 105 18.59 9.78 -7.91
N ASP A 106 18.98 9.14 -9.01
CA ASP A 106 18.01 8.54 -9.94
C ASP A 106 17.39 7.27 -9.38
N GLU A 107 18.19 6.47 -8.66
CA GLU A 107 17.71 5.30 -7.97
C GLU A 107 16.71 5.65 -6.85
N ILE A 108 17.06 6.63 -5.99
CA ILE A 108 16.16 7.16 -4.94
C ILE A 108 14.85 7.68 -5.54
N ARG A 109 14.90 8.36 -6.70
CA ARG A 109 13.71 8.82 -7.40
C ARG A 109 12.81 7.65 -7.82
N GLY A 110 13.38 6.56 -8.33
CA GLY A 110 12.64 5.33 -8.64
C GLY A 110 12.03 4.67 -7.41
N LEU A 111 12.82 4.53 -6.35
CA LEU A 111 12.37 3.97 -5.06
C LEU A 111 11.21 4.77 -4.46
N LYS A 112 11.26 6.11 -4.53
CA LYS A 112 10.17 6.97 -4.08
C LYS A 112 8.86 6.69 -4.82
N VAL A 113 8.90 6.50 -6.14
CA VAL A 113 7.70 6.15 -6.93
C VAL A 113 7.16 4.78 -6.53
N GLY A 114 8.04 3.83 -6.25
CA GLY A 114 7.67 2.52 -5.71
C GLY A 114 6.96 2.63 -4.36
N LEU A 115 7.56 3.37 -3.42
CA LEU A 115 7.00 3.63 -2.09
C LEU A 115 5.61 4.27 -2.18
N GLN A 116 5.47 5.28 -3.04
CA GLN A 116 4.18 5.94 -3.31
C GLN A 116 3.11 4.99 -3.81
N SER A 117 3.48 4.07 -4.70
CA SER A 117 2.54 3.09 -5.24
C SER A 117 2.13 2.08 -4.17
N SER A 118 3.07 1.60 -3.35
CA SER A 118 2.76 0.70 -2.24
C SER A 118 1.91 1.36 -1.16
N ARG A 119 2.21 2.60 -0.79
CA ARG A 119 1.39 3.36 0.16
C ARG A 119 -0.05 3.51 -0.33
N ARG A 120 -0.24 3.86 -1.60
CA ARG A 120 -1.58 3.97 -2.21
C ARG A 120 -2.31 2.64 -2.22
N ALA A 121 -1.62 1.55 -2.55
CA ALA A 121 -2.19 0.21 -2.49
C ALA A 121 -2.56 -0.19 -1.05
N LEU A 122 -1.73 0.14 -0.06
CA LEU A 122 -2.01 -0.11 1.35
C LEU A 122 -3.23 0.67 1.83
N ARG A 123 -3.37 1.93 1.42
CA ARG A 123 -4.55 2.74 1.70
C ARG A 123 -5.81 2.13 1.08
N LEU A 124 -5.74 1.65 -0.16
CA LEU A 124 -6.85 0.93 -0.80
C LEU A 124 -7.19 -0.36 -0.06
N ALA A 125 -6.20 -1.14 0.39
CA ALA A 125 -6.44 -2.35 1.19
C ALA A 125 -7.21 -2.03 2.48
N LEU A 126 -6.91 -0.92 3.14
CA LEU A 126 -7.63 -0.43 4.31
C LEU A 126 -9.06 0.01 3.98
N GLU A 127 -9.25 0.72 2.87
CA GLU A 127 -10.59 1.12 2.41
C GLU A 127 -11.46 -0.12 2.12
N VAL A 128 -10.91 -1.15 1.44
CA VAL A 128 -11.59 -2.42 1.18
C VAL A 128 -11.92 -3.16 2.48
N ALA A 129 -11.00 -3.20 3.46
CA ALA A 129 -11.24 -3.83 4.75
C ALA A 129 -12.36 -3.13 5.53
N ASN A 130 -12.39 -1.79 5.54
CA ASN A 130 -13.44 -1.01 6.18
C ASN A 130 -14.80 -1.22 5.50
N LEU A 131 -14.83 -1.26 4.17
CA LEU A 131 -16.07 -1.54 3.43
C LEU A 131 -16.59 -2.96 3.72
N SER A 132 -15.70 -3.94 3.84
CA SER A 132 -16.05 -5.31 4.24
C SER A 132 -16.69 -5.35 5.63
N ALA A 133 -16.12 -4.63 6.60
CA ALA A 133 -16.66 -4.56 7.94
C ALA A 133 -18.04 -3.86 7.98
N ALA A 134 -18.22 -2.81 7.18
CA ALA A 134 -19.52 -2.14 7.02
C ALA A 134 -20.57 -3.05 6.39
N ASN A 135 -20.17 -3.89 5.41
CA ASN A 135 -21.07 -4.86 4.79
C ASN A 135 -21.52 -5.96 5.76
N GLU A 136 -20.61 -6.49 6.59
CA GLU A 136 -20.98 -7.45 7.65
C GLU A 136 -22.01 -6.86 8.64
N PHE A 137 -21.90 -5.57 8.96
CA PHE A 137 -22.88 -4.87 9.78
C PHE A 137 -24.25 -4.72 9.07
N MET A 138 -24.27 -4.41 7.78
CA MET A 138 -25.50 -4.24 7.00
C MET A 138 -26.19 -5.56 6.63
N ALA A 139 -25.48 -6.70 6.70
CA ALA A 139 -26.06 -8.03 6.56
C ALA A 139 -26.92 -8.43 7.78
N ASP A 140 -26.92 -7.64 8.86
CA ASP A 140 -27.86 -7.79 9.97
C ASP A 140 -29.29 -7.49 9.49
N PRO A 141 -30.25 -8.42 9.60
CA PRO A 141 -31.64 -8.21 9.19
C PRO A 141 -32.35 -7.05 9.91
N ASN A 142 -31.76 -6.49 10.97
CA ASN A 142 -32.26 -5.29 11.65
C ASN A 142 -31.68 -3.97 11.09
N ALA A 143 -30.76 -4.01 10.13
CA ALA A 143 -30.15 -2.82 9.54
C ALA A 143 -31.09 -2.14 8.51
N ILE A 144 -31.19 -0.80 8.56
CA ILE A 144 -32.09 0.00 7.71
C ILE A 144 -31.55 0.06 6.27
N GLY A 145 -32.35 -0.39 5.30
CA GLY A 145 -31.96 -0.65 3.90
C GLY A 145 -31.47 0.52 3.02
N ILE A 146 -31.26 1.72 3.56
CA ILE A 146 -30.74 2.88 2.80
C ILE A 146 -29.24 2.72 2.48
N GLY A 147 -28.48 1.96 3.27
CA GLY A 147 -27.02 1.83 3.09
C GLY A 147 -26.55 0.90 1.97
N ALA A 148 -27.42 0.08 1.37
CA ALA A 148 -27.00 -0.94 0.39
C ALA A 148 -26.59 -0.35 -0.98
N THR A 149 -27.24 0.74 -1.42
CA THR A 149 -26.88 1.43 -2.68
C THR A 149 -25.55 2.15 -2.58
N ASP A 150 -25.27 2.74 -1.42
CA ASP A 150 -24.03 3.50 -1.17
C ASP A 150 -22.82 2.56 -1.14
N ILE A 151 -22.94 1.39 -0.48
CA ILE A 151 -21.89 0.36 -0.46
C ILE A 151 -21.54 -0.13 -1.86
N LYS A 152 -22.53 -0.30 -2.74
CA LYS A 152 -22.30 -0.72 -4.14
C LYS A 152 -21.50 0.34 -4.92
N GLN A 153 -21.83 1.61 -4.74
CA GLN A 153 -21.13 2.71 -5.38
C GLN A 153 -19.68 2.79 -4.88
N ASP A 154 -19.47 2.69 -3.56
CA ASP A 154 -18.15 2.68 -2.94
C ASP A 154 -17.29 1.51 -3.42
N ALA A 155 -17.86 0.30 -3.50
CA ALA A 155 -17.15 -0.88 -4.02
C ALA A 155 -16.71 -0.70 -5.48
N SER A 156 -17.58 -0.10 -6.31
CA SER A 156 -17.29 0.17 -7.72
C SER A 156 -16.19 1.22 -7.87
N GLU A 157 -16.23 2.30 -7.08
CA GLU A 157 -15.19 3.33 -7.06
C GLU A 157 -13.84 2.75 -6.62
N LEU A 158 -13.82 1.87 -5.61
CA LEU A 158 -12.61 1.20 -5.16
C LEU A 158 -11.98 0.35 -6.26
N LEU A 159 -12.77 -0.44 -7.00
CA LEU A 159 -12.25 -1.22 -8.14
C LEU A 159 -11.62 -0.33 -9.20
N ILE A 160 -12.28 0.78 -9.56
CA ILE A 160 -11.74 1.75 -10.53
C ILE A 160 -10.39 2.27 -10.04
N ARG A 161 -10.29 2.69 -8.77
CA ARG A 161 -9.04 3.20 -8.18
C ARG A 161 -7.94 2.14 -8.11
N ILE A 162 -8.27 0.87 -7.83
CA ILE A 162 -7.32 -0.24 -7.84
C ILE A 162 -6.78 -0.47 -9.27
N HIS A 163 -7.65 -0.52 -10.28
CA HIS A 163 -7.24 -0.68 -11.68
C HIS A 163 -6.40 0.49 -12.19
N GLN A 164 -6.77 1.72 -11.84
CA GLN A 164 -5.99 2.92 -12.18
C GLN A 164 -4.58 2.87 -11.56
N LEU A 165 -4.45 2.42 -10.30
CA LEU A 165 -3.15 2.26 -9.68
C LEU A 165 -2.33 1.17 -10.37
N ARG A 166 -2.95 0.03 -10.70
CA ARG A 166 -2.33 -1.08 -11.43
C ARG A 166 -1.76 -0.62 -12.77
N ALA A 167 -2.53 0.14 -13.55
CA ALA A 167 -2.10 0.65 -14.86
C ALA A 167 -0.91 1.62 -14.80
N ARG A 168 -0.67 2.25 -13.64
CA ARG A 168 0.43 3.19 -13.43
C ARG A 168 1.71 2.53 -12.93
N ILE A 169 1.66 1.29 -12.48
CA ILE A 169 2.83 0.56 -12.00
C ILE A 169 3.59 0.02 -13.21
N PRO A 170 4.86 0.39 -13.41
CA PRO A 170 5.67 -0.17 -14.47
C PRO A 170 5.74 -1.69 -14.34
N GLY A 171 5.58 -2.39 -15.47
CA GLY A 171 5.68 -3.85 -15.50
C GLY A 171 7.01 -4.40 -14.97
N PRO A 172 7.15 -5.73 -14.83
CA PRO A 172 8.32 -6.40 -14.26
C PRO A 172 9.63 -6.26 -15.05
N GLU A 173 9.71 -5.36 -16.03
CA GLU A 173 10.84 -5.20 -16.95
C GLU A 173 11.96 -4.27 -16.43
N ARG A 174 11.79 -3.60 -15.28
CA ARG A 174 12.81 -2.70 -14.68
C ARG A 174 13.44 -3.24 -13.39
N ASP A 175 14.50 -2.58 -12.89
CA ASP A 175 15.32 -2.90 -11.70
C ASP A 175 14.56 -3.23 -10.39
N TYR A 176 13.24 -3.03 -10.36
CA TYR A 176 12.35 -3.29 -9.22
C TYR A 176 11.39 -4.47 -9.46
N ARG A 177 11.76 -5.42 -10.34
CA ARG A 177 10.93 -6.56 -10.79
C ARG A 177 10.21 -7.28 -9.64
N GLY A 178 10.94 -7.68 -8.59
CA GLY A 178 10.36 -8.44 -7.47
C GLY A 178 9.35 -7.63 -6.66
N PHE A 179 9.65 -6.35 -6.42
CA PHE A 179 8.76 -5.43 -5.72
C PHE A 179 7.50 -5.13 -6.53
N ASN A 180 7.64 -4.76 -7.81
CA ASN A 180 6.49 -4.48 -8.69
C ASN A 180 5.60 -5.71 -8.85
N PHE A 181 6.19 -6.90 -8.97
CA PHE A 181 5.44 -8.15 -9.03
C PHE A 181 4.62 -8.39 -7.75
N GLY A 182 5.22 -8.22 -6.57
CA GLY A 182 4.51 -8.35 -5.29
C GLY A 182 3.37 -7.34 -5.14
N LEU A 183 3.59 -6.09 -5.57
CA LEU A 183 2.59 -5.03 -5.56
C LEU A 183 1.42 -5.34 -6.50
N LEU A 184 1.69 -5.74 -7.74
CA LEU A 184 0.66 -6.13 -8.71
C LEU A 184 -0.14 -7.34 -8.22
N LYS A 185 0.53 -8.37 -7.69
CA LYS A 185 -0.13 -9.54 -7.11
C LYS A 185 -1.04 -9.16 -5.94
N SER A 186 -0.62 -8.21 -5.10
CA SER A 186 -1.42 -7.73 -3.98
C SER A 186 -2.67 -6.96 -4.46
N LEU A 187 -2.52 -6.14 -5.49
CA LEU A 187 -3.63 -5.44 -6.15
C LEU A 187 -4.62 -6.42 -6.77
N ASP A 188 -4.13 -7.46 -7.45
CA ASP A 188 -4.97 -8.50 -8.04
C ASP A 188 -5.74 -9.27 -6.96
N GLY A 189 -5.10 -9.58 -5.83
CA GLY A 189 -5.78 -10.18 -4.67
C GLY A 189 -6.88 -9.29 -4.08
N MET A 190 -6.70 -7.96 -4.07
CA MET A 190 -7.74 -7.02 -3.64
C MET A 190 -8.91 -6.97 -4.62
N VAL A 191 -8.65 -6.97 -5.93
CA VAL A 191 -9.71 -7.06 -6.96
C VAL A 191 -10.54 -8.32 -6.76
N SER A 192 -9.88 -9.48 -6.70
CA SER A 192 -10.59 -10.76 -6.52
C SER A 192 -11.42 -10.80 -5.24
N PHE A 193 -10.94 -10.18 -4.15
CA PHE A 193 -11.72 -10.09 -2.92
C PHE A 193 -12.95 -9.19 -3.09
N VAL A 194 -12.80 -8.00 -3.66
CA VAL A 194 -13.92 -7.08 -3.87
C VAL A 194 -14.97 -7.69 -4.82
N GLU A 195 -14.53 -8.34 -5.89
CA GLU A 195 -15.43 -9.06 -6.80
C GLU A 195 -16.12 -10.24 -6.12
N SER A 196 -15.44 -10.96 -5.21
CA SER A 196 -16.05 -12.07 -4.48
C SER A 196 -17.12 -11.63 -3.48
N VAL A 197 -16.97 -10.46 -2.85
CA VAL A 197 -17.90 -9.98 -1.81
C VAL A 197 -19.04 -9.18 -2.42
N TRP A 198 -18.75 -8.35 -3.43
CA TRP A 198 -19.72 -7.41 -4.00
C TRP A 198 -20.03 -7.67 -5.48
N GLY A 199 -19.48 -8.70 -6.11
CA GLY A 199 -19.65 -8.95 -7.56
C GLY A 199 -21.11 -9.06 -7.99
N ASP A 200 -21.94 -9.76 -7.22
CA ASP A 200 -23.38 -9.88 -7.54
C ASP A 200 -24.13 -8.56 -7.35
N ALA A 201 -23.76 -7.77 -6.34
CA ALA A 201 -24.32 -6.44 -6.12
C ALA A 201 -23.91 -5.47 -7.24
N ILE A 202 -22.64 -5.49 -7.64
CA ILE A 202 -22.07 -4.65 -8.72
C ILE A 202 -22.74 -5.00 -10.06
N THR A 203 -22.82 -6.30 -10.40
CA THR A 203 -23.40 -6.78 -11.67
C THR A 203 -24.92 -6.78 -11.71
N GLY A 204 -25.61 -6.49 -10.60
CA GLY A 204 -27.07 -6.39 -10.54
C GLY A 204 -27.79 -7.74 -10.46
N ARG A 205 -27.10 -8.81 -10.05
CA ARG A 205 -27.65 -10.18 -9.98
C ARG A 205 -28.53 -10.47 -8.76
N LEU A 206 -28.75 -9.48 -7.89
CA LEU A 206 -29.58 -9.62 -6.67
C LEU A 206 -31.09 -9.48 -6.92
N GLU A 207 -31.55 -9.32 -8.17
CA GLU A 207 -32.99 -9.35 -8.47
C GLU A 207 -33.52 -10.78 -8.68
N ARG A 208 -34.07 -11.33 -7.58
CA ARG A 208 -35.15 -12.33 -7.49
C ARG A 208 -34.94 -13.68 -8.20
N SER A 209 -34.73 -14.72 -7.40
CA SER A 209 -35.44 -15.99 -7.62
C SER A 209 -36.83 -15.84 -6.99
N PRO A 210 -37.95 -15.90 -7.75
CA PRO A 210 -39.24 -16.18 -7.15
C PRO A 210 -39.21 -17.63 -6.70
N VAL A 211 -39.31 -17.82 -5.39
CA VAL A 211 -39.90 -19.01 -4.82
C VAL A 211 -41.33 -19.04 -5.33
N ASP A 212 -41.66 -20.00 -6.19
CA ASP A 212 -43.03 -20.51 -6.27
C ASP A 212 -43.00 -21.97 -5.79
N HIS A 213 -43.62 -22.12 -4.63
CA HIS A 213 -44.05 -23.38 -4.03
C HIS A 213 -45.27 -23.93 -4.79
N GLU A 214 -45.31 -25.26 -4.84
CA GLU A 214 -46.43 -26.17 -5.21
C GLU A 214 -46.87 -26.24 -6.68
#